data_AF-A0A7D5H4W3-F1
#
_entry.id   AF-A0A7D5H4W3-F1
#
_cell.length_a   1.000
_cell.length_b   1.000
_cell.length_c   1.000
_cell.angle_alpha   90.00
_cell.angle_beta   90.00
_cell.angle_gamma   90.00
#
_symmetry.space_group_name_H-M   'P 1'
#
loop_
_entity.id
_entity.type
_entity.pdbx_description
1 polymer ?
#
loop_
_entity_poly.entity_id
_entity_poly.type
_entity_poly.pdbx_seq_one_letter_code
_entity_poly.pdbx_strand_id
1 'polypeptide(L)'
;MKRTASDPTSATTRRRFLQTVTVATAVASAGCIEEIGTEFPKNEQWPISEYVPDLPVAQRTAVLEERIAVLSTDRIADPDALASKLSEYELAVESIERKRDVLTIEYVNTDRREEGTVHDLALLAGGYAALVEGGYEAAALEATILDDAPASYGSATVETPWAAAYNAGELTAAEYGELVVTTIKSQRSEPQINVSTAE
;
A
#
# COMPACT_ATOMS: atom_id res chain seq x y z
N MET A 1 9.77 27.10 46.81
CA MET A 1 11.12 26.50 46.69
C MET A 1 10.96 24.98 46.64
N LYS A 2 11.53 24.34 45.59
CA LYS A 2 12.02 22.94 45.54
C LYS A 2 10.94 21.83 45.68
N ARG A 3 10.83 20.80 44.84
CA ARG A 3 11.74 20.17 43.86
C ARG A 3 10.90 19.44 42.80
N THR A 4 11.39 19.48 41.57
CA THR A 4 11.16 18.48 40.53
C THR A 4 11.68 17.12 40.98
N ALA A 5 10.95 16.06 40.66
CA ALA A 5 11.50 14.71 40.54
C ALA A 5 10.73 13.98 39.44
N SER A 6 11.35 13.88 38.28
CA SER A 6 11.09 12.82 37.31
C SER A 6 11.32 11.48 38.00
N ASP A 7 10.47 10.50 37.74
CA ASP A 7 10.83 9.10 37.98
C ASP A 7 10.60 8.29 36.69
N PRO A 8 11.56 7.42 36.32
CA PRO A 8 11.70 6.90 34.97
C PRO A 8 10.92 5.61 34.73
N THR A 9 10.59 5.45 33.46
CA THR A 9 10.17 4.23 32.77
C THR A 9 10.98 3.01 33.21
N SER A 10 10.32 2.09 33.91
CA SER A 10 10.88 0.77 34.25
C SER A 10 10.69 -0.20 33.09
N ALA A 11 11.59 -0.19 32.11
CA ALA A 11 11.73 -1.26 31.13
C ALA A 11 12.46 -2.44 31.78
N THR A 12 11.74 -3.53 32.07
CA THR A 12 12.32 -4.74 32.66
C THR A 12 12.88 -5.64 31.55
N THR A 13 14.15 -5.44 31.20
CA THR A 13 14.91 -6.32 30.30
C THR A 13 15.54 -7.45 31.11
N ARG A 14 15.06 -8.68 30.94
CA ARG A 14 15.69 -9.88 31.53
C ARG A 14 16.80 -10.41 30.62
N ARG A 15 17.98 -9.80 30.66
CA ARG A 15 19.21 -10.41 30.10
C ARG A 15 19.93 -11.20 31.18
N ARG A 16 19.84 -12.53 31.09
CA ARG A 16 20.67 -13.46 31.87
C ARG A 16 22.00 -13.63 31.16
N PHE A 17 23.06 -13.11 31.77
CA PHE A 17 24.44 -13.46 31.46
C PHE A 17 24.73 -14.88 31.96
N LEU A 18 25.23 -15.73 31.07
CA LEU A 18 26.04 -16.88 31.44
C LEU A 18 27.32 -16.85 30.60
N GLN A 19 28.37 -16.36 31.25
CA GLN A 19 29.75 -16.62 30.87
C GLN A 19 30.10 -18.04 31.33
N THR A 20 30.75 -18.85 30.47
CA THR A 20 32.03 -19.55 30.73
C THR A 20 32.36 -20.51 29.57
N VAL A 21 33.53 -20.32 28.92
CA VAL A 21 34.70 -21.26 28.84
C VAL A 21 34.51 -22.35 27.76
N THR A 22 35.36 -22.54 26.75
CA THR A 22 36.82 -22.80 26.75
C THR A 22 37.36 -22.69 25.31
N VAL A 23 38.59 -22.19 25.13
CA VAL A 23 39.32 -22.26 23.86
C VAL A 23 39.92 -23.65 23.69
N ALA A 24 39.66 -24.30 22.55
CA ALA A 24 40.42 -25.45 22.07
C ALA A 24 40.93 -25.17 20.65
N THR A 25 42.23 -25.39 20.49
CA THR A 25 43.10 -25.09 19.36
C THR A 25 42.86 -25.96 18.12
N ALA A 26 42.92 -25.29 16.96
CA ALA A 26 43.56 -25.67 15.70
C ALA A 26 43.34 -27.08 15.11
N VAL A 27 42.64 -27.11 13.97
CA VAL A 27 43.07 -27.90 12.79
C VAL A 27 42.89 -27.03 11.55
N ALA A 28 43.98 -26.77 10.85
CA ALA A 28 43.98 -26.17 9.53
C ALA A 28 43.45 -27.20 8.52
N SER A 29 42.18 -27.09 8.14
CA SER A 29 41.65 -27.74 6.94
C SER A 29 41.84 -26.82 5.74
N ALA A 30 43.05 -26.81 5.21
CA ALA A 30 43.28 -26.45 3.82
C ALA A 30 42.92 -27.68 2.97
N GLY A 31 41.79 -27.61 2.27
CA GLY A 31 41.27 -28.64 1.37
C GLY A 31 39.74 -28.69 1.48
N CYS A 32 38.92 -28.42 0.48
CA CYS A 32 39.13 -28.18 -0.93
C CYS A 32 38.13 -27.10 -1.35
N ILE A 33 38.61 -25.93 -1.76
CA ILE A 33 37.86 -25.17 -2.77
C ILE A 33 38.21 -25.91 -4.05
N GLU A 34 37.31 -26.80 -4.48
CA GLU A 34 37.30 -27.26 -5.86
C GLU A 34 37.34 -26.00 -6.72
N GLU A 35 38.42 -25.88 -7.48
CA GLU A 35 38.68 -24.80 -8.41
C GLU A 35 37.48 -24.71 -9.37
N ILE A 36 36.52 -23.83 -9.08
CA ILE A 36 35.49 -23.48 -10.05
C ILE A 36 36.23 -22.80 -11.19
N GLY A 37 36.48 -23.58 -12.23
CA GLY A 37 37.13 -23.16 -13.45
C GLY A 37 36.59 -21.81 -13.89
N THR A 38 37.51 -20.94 -14.25
CA THR A 38 37.28 -19.63 -14.83
C THR A 38 36.54 -19.77 -16.16
N GLU A 39 35.21 -19.84 -16.09
CA GLU A 39 34.20 -19.40 -17.05
C GLU A 39 32.91 -20.15 -16.73
N PHE A 40 31.90 -19.43 -16.23
CA PHE A 40 30.55 -19.92 -16.41
C PHE A 40 30.35 -20.15 -17.90
N PRO A 41 29.86 -21.32 -18.35
CA PRO A 41 29.54 -21.52 -19.75
C PRO A 41 28.64 -20.36 -20.20
N LYS A 42 28.87 -19.84 -21.41
CA LYS A 42 27.99 -18.81 -21.96
C LYS A 42 26.56 -19.28 -21.77
N ASN A 43 25.75 -18.46 -21.12
CA ASN A 43 24.33 -18.74 -20.98
C ASN A 43 23.71 -18.58 -22.37
N GLU A 44 23.78 -19.63 -23.19
CA GLU A 44 23.24 -19.65 -24.56
C GLU A 44 21.70 -19.72 -24.56
N GLN A 45 21.11 -19.93 -23.39
CA GLN A 45 19.68 -19.96 -23.17
C GLN A 45 19.28 -18.75 -22.35
N TRP A 46 18.42 -17.92 -22.92
CA TRP A 46 17.70 -16.95 -22.11
C TRP A 46 16.90 -17.73 -21.06
N PRO A 47 16.91 -17.32 -19.78
CA PRO A 47 16.00 -17.90 -18.79
C PRO A 47 14.59 -17.47 -19.18
N ILE A 48 13.97 -18.23 -20.07
CA ILE A 48 12.52 -18.22 -20.24
C ILE A 48 11.99 -19.09 -19.12
N SER A 49 11.16 -18.53 -18.24
CA SER A 49 10.41 -19.39 -17.33
C SER A 49 9.57 -20.33 -18.19
N GLU A 50 9.76 -21.64 -18.06
CA GLU A 50 8.86 -22.64 -18.65
C GLU A 50 7.42 -22.43 -18.15
N TYR A 51 7.29 -21.74 -17.03
CA TYR A 51 6.03 -21.23 -16.50
C TYR A 51 5.66 -19.91 -17.17
N VAL A 52 4.83 -19.98 -18.20
CA VAL A 52 4.00 -18.86 -18.66
C VAL A 52 2.66 -19.01 -17.93
N PRO A 53 2.35 -18.17 -16.93
CA PRO A 53 1.07 -18.28 -16.22
C PRO A 53 -0.09 -18.08 -17.21
N ASP A 54 -0.98 -19.06 -17.28
CA ASP A 54 -2.24 -18.99 -18.03
C ASP A 54 -3.25 -18.17 -17.21
N LEU A 55 -3.03 -16.87 -17.16
CA LEU A 55 -3.95 -15.94 -16.51
C LEU A 55 -4.28 -14.84 -17.52
N PRO A 56 -5.56 -14.55 -17.79
CA PRO A 56 -5.89 -13.29 -18.42
C PRO A 56 -5.42 -12.19 -17.46
N VAL A 57 -4.31 -11.53 -17.78
CA VAL A 57 -3.89 -10.34 -17.05
C VAL A 57 -4.92 -9.27 -17.37
N ALA A 58 -5.81 -8.99 -16.42
CA ALA A 58 -6.74 -7.88 -16.55
C ALA A 58 -5.91 -6.61 -16.79
N GLN A 59 -6.20 -5.92 -17.89
CA GLN A 59 -5.54 -4.63 -18.12
C GLN A 59 -5.95 -3.70 -16.99
N ARG A 60 -4.98 -2.93 -16.47
CA ARG A 60 -5.23 -1.97 -15.39
C ARG A 60 -6.42 -1.05 -15.69
N THR A 61 -6.56 -0.63 -16.94
CA THR A 61 -7.69 0.17 -17.42
C THR A 61 -9.03 -0.52 -17.27
N ALA A 62 -9.12 -1.83 -17.48
CA ALA A 62 -10.36 -2.59 -17.27
C ALA A 62 -10.76 -2.64 -15.79
N VAL A 63 -9.77 -2.81 -14.88
CA VAL A 63 -10.02 -2.75 -13.43
C VAL A 63 -10.53 -1.37 -13.01
N LEU A 64 -9.93 -0.31 -13.54
CA LEU A 64 -10.36 1.07 -13.30
C LEU A 64 -11.80 1.30 -13.77
N GLU A 65 -12.11 0.93 -15.01
CA GLU A 65 -13.46 1.10 -15.58
C GLU A 65 -14.52 0.37 -14.77
N GLU A 66 -14.27 -0.91 -14.46
CA GLU A 66 -15.18 -1.73 -13.69
C GLU A 66 -15.44 -1.11 -12.31
N ARG A 67 -14.39 -0.82 -11.55
CA ARG A 67 -14.50 -0.41 -10.15
C ARG A 67 -14.99 1.02 -9.96
N ILE A 68 -14.63 1.94 -10.86
CA ILE A 68 -15.18 3.31 -10.83
C ILE A 68 -16.69 3.28 -11.07
N ALA A 69 -17.15 2.48 -12.05
CA ALA A 69 -18.56 2.39 -12.40
C ALA A 69 -19.44 1.82 -11.27
N VAL A 70 -18.86 1.02 -10.37
CA VAL A 70 -19.58 0.42 -9.22
C VAL A 70 -20.23 1.49 -8.36
N LEU A 71 -19.47 2.52 -7.96
CA LEU A 71 -19.98 3.55 -7.04
C LEU A 71 -20.37 4.86 -7.73
N SER A 72 -19.89 5.13 -8.95
CA SER A 72 -20.15 6.42 -9.59
C SER A 72 -21.61 6.69 -9.93
N THR A 73 -22.44 5.64 -9.99
CA THR A 73 -23.87 5.75 -10.28
C THR A 73 -24.74 5.80 -9.03
N ASP A 74 -24.14 5.60 -7.85
CA ASP A 74 -24.85 5.65 -6.58
C ASP A 74 -25.17 7.09 -6.16
N ARG A 75 -26.19 7.24 -5.32
CA ARG A 75 -26.54 8.54 -4.73
C ARG A 75 -25.85 8.69 -3.39
N ILE A 76 -24.74 9.42 -3.40
CA ILE A 76 -23.94 9.70 -2.21
C ILE A 76 -24.07 11.19 -1.88
N ALA A 77 -24.80 11.51 -0.82
CA ALA A 77 -25.13 12.90 -0.48
C ALA A 77 -24.06 13.59 0.41
N ASP A 78 -23.32 12.80 1.18
CA ASP A 78 -22.38 13.29 2.17
C ASP A 78 -21.24 12.28 2.43
N PRO A 79 -20.15 12.69 3.12
CA PRO A 79 -19.04 11.81 3.43
C PRO A 79 -19.40 10.56 4.25
N ASP A 80 -20.37 10.64 5.15
CA ASP A 80 -20.77 9.48 5.97
C ASP A 80 -21.46 8.41 5.11
N ALA A 81 -22.26 8.84 4.13
CA ALA A 81 -22.83 7.96 3.11
C ALA A 81 -21.74 7.31 2.25
N LEU A 82 -20.69 8.06 1.88
CA LEU A 82 -19.54 7.52 1.15
C LEU A 82 -18.82 6.43 1.95
N ALA A 83 -18.49 6.70 3.21
CA ALA A 83 -17.82 5.72 4.08
C ALA A 83 -18.66 4.46 4.26
N SER A 84 -19.98 4.62 4.47
CA SER A 84 -20.91 3.50 4.56
C SER A 84 -20.89 2.63 3.30
N LYS A 85 -20.89 3.27 2.13
CA LYS A 85 -20.81 2.58 0.85
C LYS A 85 -19.51 1.83 0.65
N LEU A 86 -18.38 2.44 0.97
CA LEU A 86 -17.07 1.80 0.87
C LEU A 86 -16.97 0.55 1.78
N SER A 87 -17.58 0.59 2.97
CA SER A 87 -17.66 -0.58 3.85
C SER A 87 -18.51 -1.74 3.28
N GLU A 88 -19.53 -1.45 2.45
CA GLU A 88 -20.29 -2.51 1.74
C GLU A 88 -19.40 -3.32 0.77
N TYR A 89 -18.28 -2.72 0.32
CA TYR A 89 -17.28 -3.34 -0.54
C TYR A 89 -16.00 -3.73 0.21
N GLU A 90 -16.12 -3.97 1.52
CA GLU A 90 -15.04 -4.46 2.38
C GLU A 90 -13.84 -3.51 2.52
N LEU A 91 -13.96 -2.25 2.08
CA LEU A 91 -12.94 -1.24 2.31
C LEU A 91 -13.02 -0.73 3.76
N ALA A 92 -12.00 -1.06 4.55
CA ALA A 92 -11.89 -0.68 5.95
C ALA A 92 -11.50 0.81 6.09
N VAL A 93 -12.50 1.69 6.10
CA VAL A 93 -12.32 3.14 6.33
C VAL A 93 -12.09 3.40 7.81
N GLU A 94 -10.92 3.94 8.15
CA GLU A 94 -10.55 4.30 9.53
C GLU A 94 -11.03 5.71 9.90
N SER A 95 -10.92 6.65 8.96
CA SER A 95 -11.41 8.00 9.15
C SER A 95 -11.83 8.64 7.84
N ILE A 96 -12.86 9.48 7.91
CA ILE A 96 -13.26 10.38 6.83
C ILE A 96 -13.56 11.76 7.42
N GLU A 97 -12.82 12.76 6.98
CA GLU A 97 -12.88 14.10 7.58
C GLU A 97 -12.67 15.18 6.54
N ARG A 98 -13.41 16.27 6.67
CA ARG A 98 -13.12 17.47 5.89
C ARG A 98 -12.06 18.31 6.59
N LYS A 99 -10.92 18.52 5.95
CA LYS A 99 -9.86 19.43 6.40
C LYS A 99 -9.78 20.61 5.44
N ARG A 100 -10.32 21.76 5.87
CA ARG A 100 -10.51 22.96 5.04
C ARG A 100 -11.40 22.64 3.82
N ASP A 101 -10.84 22.70 2.63
CA ASP A 101 -11.48 22.45 1.34
C ASP A 101 -11.20 21.04 0.80
N VAL A 102 -10.45 20.21 1.51
CA VAL A 102 -10.11 18.84 1.09
C VAL A 102 -10.87 17.82 1.93
N LEU A 103 -11.41 16.79 1.26
CA LEU A 103 -11.94 15.61 1.94
C LEU A 103 -10.81 14.59 2.14
N THR A 104 -10.43 14.32 3.38
CA THR A 104 -9.40 13.34 3.71
C THR A 104 -10.06 12.02 4.08
N ILE A 105 -9.59 10.93 3.50
CA ILE A 105 -9.96 9.57 3.88
C ILE A 105 -8.72 8.77 4.24
N GLU A 106 -8.79 8.02 5.34
CA GLU A 106 -7.78 7.05 5.72
C GLU A 106 -8.41 5.66 5.68
N TYR A 107 -7.78 4.71 5.00
CA TYR A 107 -8.29 3.35 4.89
C TYR A 107 -7.17 2.32 5.02
N VAL A 108 -7.50 1.15 5.57
CA VAL A 108 -6.61 0.00 5.64
C VAL A 108 -6.82 -0.82 4.38
N ASN A 109 -5.73 -1.05 3.62
CA ASN A 109 -5.75 -2.01 2.52
C ASN A 109 -5.45 -3.40 3.10
N THR A 110 -6.50 -4.19 3.30
CA THR A 110 -6.43 -5.56 3.87
C THR A 110 -5.98 -6.61 2.86
N ASP A 111 -6.16 -6.35 1.56
CA ASP A 111 -6.03 -7.35 0.50
C ASP A 111 -4.87 -7.10 -0.47
N ARG A 112 -3.84 -6.36 -0.02
CA ARG A 112 -2.68 -5.91 -0.83
C ARG A 112 -2.01 -6.97 -1.69
N ARG A 113 -2.11 -8.24 -1.27
CA ARG A 113 -1.47 -9.39 -1.94
C ARG A 113 -2.35 -10.02 -3.01
N GLU A 114 -3.67 -9.83 -2.93
CA GLU A 114 -4.65 -10.39 -3.85
C GLU A 114 -5.14 -9.31 -4.83
N GLU A 115 -5.41 -8.11 -4.34
CA GLU A 115 -5.89 -6.97 -5.11
C GLU A 115 -4.97 -5.76 -4.86
N GLY A 116 -4.41 -5.19 -5.93
CA GLY A 116 -3.48 -4.06 -5.81
C GLY A 116 -4.20 -2.76 -5.42
N THR A 117 -3.47 -1.79 -4.85
CA THR A 117 -3.98 -0.47 -4.42
C THR A 117 -4.81 0.29 -5.47
N VAL A 118 -4.57 0.03 -6.75
CA VAL A 118 -5.37 0.63 -7.85
C VAL A 118 -6.85 0.28 -7.73
N HIS A 119 -7.16 -0.90 -7.22
CA HIS A 119 -8.53 -1.40 -7.08
C HIS A 119 -9.34 -0.58 -6.08
N ASP A 120 -8.80 -0.37 -4.88
CA ASP A 120 -9.42 0.45 -3.84
C ASP A 120 -9.53 1.91 -4.28
N LEU A 121 -8.48 2.43 -4.93
CA LEU A 121 -8.48 3.80 -5.42
C LEU A 121 -9.50 4.02 -6.54
N ALA A 122 -9.74 3.03 -7.40
CA ALA A 122 -10.77 3.10 -8.41
C ALA A 122 -12.17 3.20 -7.77
N LEU A 123 -12.41 2.38 -6.74
CA LEU A 123 -13.65 2.42 -5.98
C LEU A 123 -13.84 3.78 -5.28
N LEU A 124 -12.80 4.29 -4.63
CA LEU A 124 -12.77 5.62 -4.01
C LEU A 124 -13.04 6.73 -5.03
N ALA A 125 -12.44 6.66 -6.22
CA ALA A 125 -12.63 7.63 -7.28
C ALA A 125 -14.08 7.63 -7.80
N GLY A 126 -14.70 6.46 -7.94
CA GLY A 126 -16.11 6.31 -8.29
C GLY A 126 -17.03 6.91 -7.22
N GLY A 127 -16.80 6.57 -5.95
CA GLY A 127 -17.57 7.14 -4.84
C GLY A 127 -17.42 8.65 -4.70
N TYR A 128 -16.22 9.19 -4.95
CA TYR A 128 -16.00 10.64 -4.96
C TYR A 128 -16.72 11.33 -6.12
N ALA A 129 -16.74 10.72 -7.30
CA ALA A 129 -17.50 11.23 -8.44
C ALA A 129 -19.01 11.31 -8.13
N ALA A 130 -19.58 10.28 -7.51
CA ALA A 130 -20.97 10.29 -7.04
C ALA A 130 -21.22 11.38 -5.97
N LEU A 131 -20.27 11.58 -5.05
CA LEU A 131 -20.37 12.61 -4.01
C LEU A 131 -20.34 14.03 -4.62
N VAL A 132 -19.48 14.28 -5.61
CA VAL A 132 -19.42 15.54 -6.37
C VAL A 132 -20.70 15.77 -7.18
N GLU A 133 -21.23 14.73 -7.82
CA GLU A 133 -22.54 14.79 -8.52
C GLU A 133 -23.68 15.15 -7.56
N GLY A 134 -23.60 14.68 -6.31
CA GLY A 134 -24.51 15.02 -5.22
C GLY A 134 -24.43 16.48 -4.75
N GLY A 135 -23.50 17.28 -5.28
CA GLY A 135 -23.30 18.69 -4.93
C GLY A 135 -22.38 18.91 -3.74
N TYR A 136 -21.56 17.92 -3.36
CA TYR A 136 -20.57 18.10 -2.31
C TYR A 136 -19.39 18.95 -2.82
N GLU A 137 -19.18 20.10 -2.20
CA GLU A 137 -18.14 21.05 -2.57
C GLU A 137 -16.83 20.78 -1.82
N ALA A 138 -15.81 20.29 -2.52
CA ALA A 138 -14.43 20.17 -2.06
C ALA A 138 -13.46 20.40 -3.24
N ALA A 139 -12.22 20.77 -2.95
CA ALA A 139 -11.17 20.94 -3.95
C ALA A 139 -10.64 19.60 -4.47
N ALA A 140 -10.52 18.62 -3.57
CA ALA A 140 -10.07 17.27 -3.87
C ALA A 140 -10.48 16.28 -2.75
N LEU A 141 -10.33 14.99 -3.04
CA LEU A 141 -10.22 13.92 -2.06
C LEU A 141 -8.76 13.49 -1.92
N GLU A 142 -8.25 13.45 -0.69
CA GLU A 142 -6.95 12.89 -0.35
C GLU A 142 -7.14 11.55 0.37
N ALA A 143 -6.59 10.49 -0.21
CA ALA A 143 -6.63 9.16 0.35
C ALA A 143 -5.27 8.82 0.98
N THR A 144 -5.27 8.43 2.24
CA THR A 144 -4.10 7.87 2.94
C THR A 144 -4.30 6.37 3.09
N ILE A 145 -3.30 5.61 2.67
CA ILE A 145 -3.34 4.16 2.62
C ILE A 145 -2.53 3.63 3.81
N LEU A 146 -3.20 2.89 4.68
CA LEU A 146 -2.68 2.39 5.95
C LEU A 146 -2.35 0.90 5.90
N ASP A 147 -1.44 0.47 6.78
CA ASP A 147 -1.12 -0.92 7.09
C ASP A 147 -1.97 -1.49 8.22
N ASP A 148 -1.82 -2.80 8.42
CA ASP A 148 -2.42 -3.57 9.52
C ASP A 148 -2.02 -3.01 10.90
N ALA A 149 -0.98 -2.16 10.93
CA ALA A 149 -0.66 -1.25 12.01
C ALA A 149 -0.73 0.20 11.46
N PRO A 150 -1.08 1.22 12.27
CA PRO A 150 -1.47 2.58 11.81
C PRO A 150 -0.38 3.41 11.11
N ALA A 151 0.67 2.79 10.60
CA ALA A 151 1.62 3.40 9.69
C ALA A 151 1.01 3.51 8.28
N SER A 152 0.98 4.74 7.76
CA SER A 152 0.74 4.96 6.33
C SER A 152 1.94 4.48 5.52
N TYR A 153 1.66 3.87 4.37
CA TYR A 153 2.68 3.49 3.38
C TYR A 153 2.42 4.13 2.01
N GLY A 154 1.31 4.83 1.84
CA GLY A 154 0.98 5.48 0.59
C GLY A 154 -0.12 6.53 0.72
N SER A 155 -0.25 7.33 -0.34
CA SER A 155 -1.30 8.32 -0.49
C SER A 155 -1.66 8.51 -1.96
N ALA A 156 -2.86 9.00 -2.22
CA ALA A 156 -3.33 9.38 -3.54
C ALA A 156 -4.27 10.59 -3.44
N THR A 157 -4.48 11.27 -4.55
CA THR A 157 -5.36 12.43 -4.65
C THR A 157 -6.32 12.26 -5.82
N VAL A 158 -7.58 12.60 -5.60
CA VAL A 158 -8.62 12.66 -6.63
C VAL A 158 -9.08 14.11 -6.72
N GLU A 159 -8.72 14.80 -7.80
CA GLU A 159 -9.05 16.21 -8.00
C GLU A 159 -10.52 16.37 -8.44
N THR A 160 -11.24 17.32 -7.84
CA THR A 160 -12.65 17.60 -8.19
C THR A 160 -12.86 17.92 -9.67
N PRO A 161 -11.99 18.68 -10.36
CA PRO A 161 -12.14 18.91 -11.80
C PRO A 161 -12.17 17.61 -12.63
N TRP A 162 -11.47 16.56 -12.21
CA TRP A 162 -11.49 15.27 -12.93
C TRP A 162 -12.79 14.51 -12.68
N ALA A 163 -13.26 14.48 -11.44
CA ALA A 163 -14.54 13.90 -11.09
C ALA A 163 -15.70 14.60 -11.83
N ALA A 164 -15.68 15.93 -11.88
CA ALA A 164 -16.66 16.73 -12.61
C ALA A 164 -16.62 16.47 -14.12
N ALA A 165 -15.42 16.40 -14.73
CA ALA A 165 -15.26 16.07 -16.14
C ALA A 165 -15.76 14.66 -16.46
N TYR A 166 -15.51 13.69 -15.57
CA TYR A 166 -16.06 12.34 -15.69
C TYR A 166 -17.60 12.33 -15.62
N ASN A 167 -18.20 13.02 -14.64
CA ASN A 167 -19.66 13.12 -14.52
C ASN A 167 -20.31 13.83 -15.71
N ALA A 168 -19.62 14.82 -16.29
CA ALA A 168 -20.05 15.50 -17.52
C ALA A 168 -19.91 14.62 -18.78
N GLY A 169 -19.29 13.44 -18.67
CA GLY A 169 -19.02 12.53 -19.79
C GLY A 169 -17.86 12.97 -20.68
N GLU A 170 -17.03 13.91 -20.22
CA GLU A 170 -15.84 14.38 -20.92
C GLU A 170 -14.65 13.42 -20.76
N LEU A 171 -14.62 12.68 -19.65
CA LEU A 171 -13.67 11.59 -19.40
C LEU A 171 -14.41 10.27 -19.31
N THR A 172 -13.85 9.23 -19.92
CA THR A 172 -14.24 7.85 -19.63
C THR A 172 -13.78 7.42 -18.23
N ALA A 173 -14.33 6.34 -17.70
CA ALA A 173 -13.89 5.80 -16.41
C ALA A 173 -12.41 5.38 -16.44
N ALA A 174 -11.92 4.83 -17.56
CA ALA A 174 -10.50 4.54 -17.74
C ALA A 174 -9.64 5.81 -17.66
N GLU A 175 -9.98 6.85 -18.42
CA GLU A 175 -9.20 8.10 -18.44
C GLU A 175 -9.18 8.78 -17.08
N TYR A 176 -10.34 8.83 -16.41
CA TYR A 176 -10.45 9.36 -15.05
C TYR A 176 -9.61 8.55 -14.06
N GLY A 177 -9.71 7.22 -14.07
CA GLY A 177 -8.94 6.34 -13.21
C GLY A 177 -7.42 6.43 -13.47
N GLU A 178 -7.01 6.61 -14.73
CA GLU A 178 -5.61 6.81 -15.07
C GLU A 178 -5.05 8.09 -14.46
N LEU A 179 -5.80 9.20 -14.51
CA LEU A 179 -5.42 10.46 -13.86
C LEU A 179 -5.24 10.26 -12.35
N VAL A 180 -6.20 9.63 -11.68
CA VAL A 180 -6.12 9.35 -10.24
C VAL A 180 -4.88 8.54 -9.88
N VAL A 181 -4.61 7.45 -10.61
CA VAL A 181 -3.47 6.59 -10.30
C VAL A 181 -2.13 7.31 -10.50
N THR A 182 -2.03 8.30 -11.39
CA THR A 182 -0.80 9.10 -11.52
C THR A 182 -0.43 9.88 -10.26
N THR A 183 -1.37 10.06 -9.34
CA THR A 183 -1.14 10.78 -8.07
C THR A 183 -0.59 9.89 -6.96
N ILE A 184 -0.55 8.58 -7.16
CA ILE A 184 -0.13 7.63 -6.12
C ILE A 184 1.32 7.92 -5.72
N LYS A 185 1.50 8.19 -4.43
CA LYS A 185 2.81 8.27 -3.77
C LYS A 185 2.90 7.11 -2.81
N SER A 186 3.92 6.27 -2.97
CA SER A 186 4.23 5.18 -2.04
C SER A 186 5.52 5.48 -1.28
N GLN A 187 5.54 5.13 -0.01
CA GLN A 187 6.74 5.11 0.83
C GLN A 187 7.20 3.66 0.93
N ARG A 188 8.37 3.34 0.37
CA ARG A 188 8.99 2.03 0.59
C ARG A 188 9.66 2.02 1.95
N SER A 189 9.21 1.13 2.82
CA SER A 189 10.02 0.69 3.95
C SER A 189 11.01 -0.36 3.46
N GLU A 190 12.29 -0.24 3.85
CA GLU A 190 13.28 -1.27 3.56
C GLU A 190 12.85 -2.59 4.23
N PRO A 191 12.90 -3.73 3.51
CA PRO A 191 12.60 -5.01 4.13
C PRO A 191 13.63 -5.27 5.23
N GLN A 192 13.15 -5.42 6.48
CA GLN A 192 14.00 -5.90 7.57
C GLN A 192 14.28 -7.38 7.35
N ILE A 193 15.36 -7.69 6.64
CA ILE A 193 15.83 -9.06 6.52
C ILE A 193 16.51 -9.42 7.85
N ASN A 194 15.72 -10.00 8.77
CA ASN A 194 16.27 -10.70 9.93
C ASN A 194 16.93 -11.98 9.42
N VAL A 195 18.18 -11.87 8.97
CA VAL A 195 18.99 -13.06 8.71
C VAL A 195 19.32 -13.65 10.07
N SER A 196 18.54 -14.64 10.50
CA SER A 196 18.93 -15.52 11.59
C SER A 196 20.13 -16.32 11.10
N THR A 197 21.34 -15.87 11.43
CA THR A 197 22.52 -16.73 11.36
C THR A 197 22.32 -17.81 12.41
N ALA A 198 21.89 -18.99 11.97
CA ALA A 198 21.93 -20.19 12.80
C ALA A 198 23.42 -20.48 13.07
N GLU A 199 23.85 -20.24 14.31
CA GLU A 199 25.09 -20.78 14.87
C GLU A 199 24.83 -22.15 15.50
#